data_AF-A0A377A2X3-F1
#
_entry.id   AF-A0A377A2X3-F1
#
_cell.length_a   1.000
_cell.length_b   1.000
_cell.length_c   1.000
_cell.angle_alpha   90.00
_cell.angle_beta   90.00
_cell.angle_gamma   90.00
#
_symmetry.space_group_name_H-M   'P 1'
#
loop_
_entity.id
_entity.type
_entity.pdbx_description
1 polymer ?
#
loop_
_entity_poly.entity_id
_entity_poly.type
_entity_poly.pdbx_seq_one_letter_code
_entity_poly.pdbx_strand_id
1 'polypeptide(L)'
;MRVEYLGKKGHLTLQMTTLRELPPEERPAAGAVINEAKEQVQQALNARKAELESAALNARLAAETIDVSLPGRRIENGGLHPVTRTIDRIESFFGELGFTVATGPEIEDDYHNFDALNIPGHHPARADHDTFWFDTTRLLRTQTSGVQIRTMKAQQPPIRIIAPGRVYRNDYDQTHTPMFHQMEGLIVDTNISFTT
;
A
#
# COMPACT_ATOMS: atom_id res chain seq x y z
N MET A 1 -44.12 -22.28 -33.84
CA MET A 1 -43.32 -23.27 -33.06
C MET A 1 -44.03 -23.73 -31.78
N ARG A 2 -43.70 -23.28 -30.56
CA ARG A 2 -44.27 -23.89 -29.32
C ARG A 2 -45.81 -23.85 -29.25
N VAL A 3 -46.41 -22.69 -29.56
CA VAL A 3 -47.88 -22.52 -29.57
C VAL A 3 -48.55 -23.31 -30.71
N GLU A 4 -47.85 -23.49 -31.83
CA GLU A 4 -48.34 -24.16 -33.04
C GLU A 4 -48.39 -25.69 -32.91
N TYR A 5 -47.44 -26.30 -32.20
CA TYR A 5 -47.39 -27.76 -32.02
C TYR A 5 -48.04 -28.23 -30.71
N LEU A 6 -47.86 -27.49 -29.61
CA LEU A 6 -48.28 -27.89 -28.26
C LEU A 6 -49.43 -27.03 -27.70
N GLY A 7 -49.88 -26.01 -28.42
CA GLY A 7 -50.99 -25.15 -27.98
C GLY A 7 -52.34 -25.87 -27.98
N LYS A 8 -53.38 -25.18 -27.46
CA LYS A 8 -54.75 -25.72 -27.35
C LYS A 8 -55.38 -26.13 -28.70
N LYS A 9 -54.94 -25.52 -29.81
CA LYS A 9 -55.30 -25.89 -31.19
C LYS A 9 -54.10 -26.39 -31.99
N GLY A 10 -53.04 -26.84 -31.32
CA GLY A 10 -51.80 -27.27 -31.96
C GLY A 10 -51.92 -28.67 -32.59
N HIS A 11 -51.04 -28.99 -33.53
CA HIS A 11 -51.08 -30.23 -34.30
C HIS A 11 -51.17 -31.50 -33.43
N LEU A 12 -50.42 -31.58 -32.33
CA LEU A 12 -50.44 -32.73 -31.42
C LEU A 12 -51.70 -32.79 -30.55
N THR A 13 -52.27 -31.64 -30.20
CA THR A 13 -53.54 -31.54 -29.47
C THR A 13 -54.71 -31.95 -30.36
N LEU A 14 -54.67 -31.59 -31.65
CA LEU A 14 -55.66 -32.02 -32.65
C LEU A 14 -55.55 -33.52 -32.94
N GLN A 15 -54.35 -34.09 -32.95
CA GLN A 15 -54.17 -35.54 -33.08
C GLN A 15 -54.70 -36.31 -31.86
N MET A 16 -54.65 -35.73 -30.65
CA MET A 16 -55.31 -36.34 -29.48
C MET A 16 -56.84 -36.34 -29.59
N THR A 17 -57.44 -35.39 -30.32
CA THR A 17 -58.90 -35.37 -30.51
C THR A 17 -59.40 -36.44 -31.47
N THR A 18 -58.58 -36.92 -32.42
CA THR A 18 -58.96 -38.00 -33.36
C THR A 18 -59.01 -39.38 -32.71
N LEU A 19 -58.42 -39.55 -31.51
CA LEU A 19 -58.52 -40.79 -30.72
C LEU A 19 -59.97 -41.20 -30.40
N ARG A 20 -60.92 -40.26 -30.43
CA ARG A 20 -62.36 -40.53 -30.21
C ARG A 20 -62.96 -41.41 -31.30
N GLU A 21 -62.35 -41.46 -32.47
CA GLU A 21 -62.84 -42.17 -33.66
C GLU A 21 -62.33 -43.62 -33.73
N LEU A 22 -61.35 -44.01 -32.89
CA LEU A 22 -60.76 -45.35 -32.86
C LEU A 22 -61.55 -46.34 -31.98
N PRO A 23 -61.47 -47.67 -32.25
CA PRO A 23 -62.01 -48.71 -31.38
C PRO A 23 -61.40 -48.67 -29.97
N PRO A 24 -62.15 -49.04 -28.91
CA PRO A 24 -61.67 -48.99 -27.52
C PRO A 24 -60.37 -49.77 -27.28
N GLU A 25 -60.19 -50.89 -27.99
CA GLU A 25 -59.01 -51.76 -27.93
C GLU A 25 -57.71 -51.05 -28.37
N GLU A 26 -57.79 -50.17 -29.38
CA GLU A 26 -56.63 -49.55 -30.05
C GLU A 26 -56.27 -48.15 -29.48
N ARG A 27 -57.21 -47.51 -28.79
CA ARG A 27 -57.03 -46.18 -28.18
C ARG A 27 -55.81 -46.08 -27.24
N PRO A 28 -55.49 -47.07 -26.38
CA PRO A 28 -54.34 -46.98 -25.48
C PRO A 28 -53.00 -46.94 -26.23
N ALA A 29 -52.86 -47.79 -27.26
CA ALA A 29 -51.65 -47.85 -28.08
C ALA A 29 -51.45 -46.57 -28.89
N ALA A 30 -52.51 -46.08 -29.56
CA ALA A 30 -52.47 -44.83 -30.32
C ALA A 30 -52.20 -43.60 -29.42
N GLY A 31 -52.81 -43.57 -28.22
CA GLY A 31 -52.58 -42.49 -27.25
C GLY A 31 -51.16 -42.48 -26.68
N ALA A 32 -50.55 -43.66 -26.47
CA ALA A 32 -49.16 -43.78 -26.02
C ALA A 32 -48.20 -43.17 -27.06
N VAL A 33 -48.36 -43.51 -28.35
CA VAL A 33 -47.53 -42.99 -29.45
C VAL A 33 -47.65 -41.47 -29.58
N ILE A 34 -48.86 -40.91 -29.44
CA ILE A 34 -49.07 -39.45 -29.50
C ILE A 34 -48.44 -38.74 -28.28
N ASN A 35 -48.53 -39.33 -27.10
CA ASN A 35 -47.89 -38.80 -25.90
C ASN A 35 -46.37 -38.85 -25.99
N GLU A 36 -45.80 -39.92 -26.54
CA GLU A 36 -44.36 -40.04 -26.80
C GLU A 36 -43.88 -38.96 -27.78
N ALA A 37 -44.59 -38.77 -28.90
CA ALA A 37 -44.30 -37.70 -29.85
C ALA A 37 -44.38 -36.30 -29.20
N LYS A 38 -45.36 -36.09 -28.32
CA LYS A 38 -45.50 -34.85 -27.55
C LYS A 38 -44.33 -34.62 -26.60
N GLU A 39 -43.87 -35.67 -25.93
CA GLU A 39 -42.71 -35.60 -25.04
C GLU A 39 -41.43 -35.31 -25.83
N GLN A 40 -41.20 -35.99 -26.96
CA GLN A 40 -40.06 -35.72 -27.85
C GLN A 40 -40.04 -34.26 -28.33
N VAL A 41 -41.18 -33.71 -28.74
CA VAL A 41 -41.28 -32.29 -29.14
C VAL A 41 -41.02 -31.35 -27.96
N GLN A 42 -41.55 -31.66 -26.77
CA GLN A 42 -41.32 -30.85 -25.58
C GLN A 42 -39.85 -30.89 -25.13
N GLN A 43 -39.20 -32.05 -25.20
CA GLN A 43 -37.76 -32.21 -24.91
C GLN A 43 -36.92 -31.42 -25.92
N ALA A 44 -37.20 -31.55 -27.22
CA ALA A 44 -36.50 -30.79 -28.26
C ALA A 44 -36.65 -29.27 -28.10
N LEU A 45 -37.86 -28.79 -27.74
CA LEU A 45 -38.10 -27.38 -27.45
C LEU A 45 -37.37 -26.90 -26.20
N ASN A 46 -37.30 -27.72 -25.15
CA ASN A 46 -36.57 -27.38 -23.92
C ASN A 46 -35.07 -27.33 -24.16
N ALA A 47 -34.52 -28.31 -24.89
CA ALA A 47 -33.12 -28.34 -25.29
C ALA A 47 -32.77 -27.10 -26.11
N ARG A 48 -33.58 -26.79 -27.14
CA ARG A 48 -33.34 -25.60 -27.97
C ARG A 48 -33.50 -24.29 -27.21
N LYS A 49 -34.43 -24.22 -26.26
CA LYS A 49 -34.58 -23.06 -25.37
C LYS A 49 -33.30 -22.87 -24.53
N ALA A 50 -32.78 -23.93 -23.91
CA ALA A 50 -31.57 -23.87 -23.10
C ALA A 50 -30.33 -23.46 -23.92
N GLU A 51 -30.20 -23.98 -25.15
CA GLU A 51 -29.14 -23.56 -26.08
C GLU A 51 -29.23 -22.06 -26.41
N LEU A 52 -30.43 -21.55 -26.70
CA LEU A 52 -30.63 -20.14 -27.02
C LEU A 52 -30.36 -19.23 -25.81
N GLU A 53 -30.77 -19.64 -24.61
CA GLU A 53 -30.48 -18.92 -23.37
C GLU A 53 -28.97 -18.89 -23.08
N SER A 54 -28.28 -20.02 -23.26
CA SER A 54 -26.82 -20.10 -23.11
C SER A 54 -26.09 -19.26 -24.17
N ALA A 55 -26.54 -19.30 -25.43
CA ALA A 55 -25.97 -18.49 -26.51
C ALA A 55 -26.15 -16.99 -26.25
N ALA A 56 -27.33 -16.58 -25.77
CA ALA A 56 -27.60 -15.19 -25.40
C ALA A 56 -26.72 -14.73 -24.23
N LEU A 57 -26.53 -15.58 -23.21
CA LEU A 57 -25.62 -15.31 -22.09
C LEU A 57 -24.17 -15.17 -22.55
N ASN A 58 -23.68 -16.11 -23.36
CA ASN A 58 -22.30 -16.08 -23.87
C ASN A 58 -22.04 -14.87 -24.78
N ALA A 59 -23.01 -14.48 -25.61
CA ALA A 59 -22.92 -13.27 -26.41
C ALA A 59 -22.82 -12.01 -25.53
N ARG A 60 -23.58 -11.97 -24.42
CA ARG A 60 -23.51 -10.88 -23.45
C ARG A 60 -22.15 -10.83 -22.75
N LEU A 61 -21.64 -11.97 -22.27
CA LEU A 61 -20.33 -12.05 -21.62
C LEU A 61 -19.18 -11.67 -22.56
N ALA A 62 -19.25 -12.07 -23.84
CA ALA A 62 -18.29 -11.68 -24.85
C ALA A 62 -18.30 -10.16 -25.11
N ALA A 63 -19.48 -9.53 -25.13
CA ALA A 63 -19.62 -8.07 -25.29
C ALA A 63 -19.18 -7.29 -24.05
N GLU A 64 -19.33 -7.86 -22.85
CA GLU A 64 -18.90 -7.29 -21.56
C GLU A 64 -17.43 -7.63 -21.22
N THR A 65 -16.71 -8.30 -22.12
CA THR A 65 -15.28 -8.57 -21.93
C THR A 65 -14.49 -7.27 -22.00
N ILE A 66 -13.69 -7.03 -20.97
CA ILE A 66 -12.83 -5.85 -20.85
C ILE A 66 -11.35 -6.27 -20.87
N ASP A 67 -10.48 -5.32 -21.19
CA ASP A 67 -9.05 -5.49 -20.98
C ASP A 67 -8.71 -5.41 -19.49
N VAL A 68 -8.42 -6.57 -18.90
CA VAL A 68 -8.07 -6.71 -17.47
C VAL A 68 -6.69 -6.18 -17.11
N SER A 69 -5.85 -5.82 -18.10
CA SER A 69 -4.51 -5.26 -17.88
C SER A 69 -4.52 -3.74 -17.72
N LEU A 70 -5.64 -3.08 -18.01
CA LEU A 70 -5.74 -1.63 -17.91
C LEU A 70 -5.49 -1.15 -16.48
N PRO A 71 -4.77 -0.02 -16.30
CA PRO A 71 -4.57 0.57 -14.99
C PRO A 71 -5.90 0.82 -14.27
N GLY A 72 -6.03 0.26 -13.07
CA GLY A 72 -7.19 0.50 -12.21
C GLY A 72 -7.29 1.96 -11.77
N ARG A 73 -8.51 2.40 -11.47
CA ARG A 73 -8.75 3.74 -10.94
C ARG A 73 -8.24 3.81 -9.50
N ARG A 74 -7.22 4.61 -9.25
CA ARG A 74 -6.62 4.84 -7.92
C ARG A 74 -6.04 6.24 -7.82
N ILE A 75 -5.78 6.67 -6.59
CA ILE A 75 -4.90 7.81 -6.32
C ILE A 75 -3.45 7.28 -6.31
N GLU A 76 -2.48 8.10 -6.73
CA GLU A 76 -1.07 7.71 -6.61
C GLU A 76 -0.68 7.44 -5.14
N ASN A 77 0.30 6.54 -4.97
CA ASN A 77 0.86 6.31 -3.64
C ASN A 77 1.78 7.49 -3.30
N GLY A 78 1.74 7.95 -2.05
CA GLY A 78 2.69 8.93 -1.54
C GLY A 78 4.12 8.38 -1.47
N GLY A 79 5.08 9.28 -1.28
CA GLY A 79 6.49 8.94 -1.11
C GLY A 79 7.11 9.69 0.06
N LEU A 80 8.08 9.05 0.73
CA LEU A 80 8.91 9.71 1.74
C LEU A 80 10.02 10.52 1.06
N HIS A 81 10.39 11.63 1.69
CA HIS A 81 11.54 12.43 1.26
C HIS A 81 12.82 11.58 1.28
N PRO A 82 13.75 11.73 0.31
CA PRO A 82 14.97 10.91 0.26
C PRO A 82 15.80 10.94 1.55
N VAL A 83 15.89 12.11 2.19
CA VAL A 83 16.59 12.25 3.48
C VAL A 83 15.90 11.46 4.59
N THR A 84 14.57 11.49 4.66
CA THR A 84 13.80 10.68 5.63
C THR A 84 14.08 9.19 5.43
N ARG A 85 14.07 8.72 4.18
CA ARG A 85 14.41 7.31 3.87
C ARG A 85 15.82 6.93 4.31
N THR A 86 16.77 7.85 4.22
CA THR A 86 18.15 7.62 4.71
C THR A 86 18.21 7.60 6.23
N ILE A 87 17.53 8.53 6.90
CA ILE A 87 17.44 8.57 8.38
C ILE A 87 16.82 7.27 8.89
N ASP A 88 15.65 6.86 8.38
CA ASP A 88 14.95 5.65 8.80
C ASP A 88 15.82 4.39 8.62
N ARG A 89 16.60 4.33 7.53
CA ARG A 89 17.53 3.21 7.28
C ARG A 89 18.68 3.18 8.28
N ILE A 90 19.25 4.34 8.63
CA ILE A 90 20.32 4.41 9.62
C ILE A 90 19.75 4.06 11.01
N GLU A 91 18.57 4.57 11.35
CA GLU A 91 17.88 4.23 12.60
C GLU A 91 17.65 2.72 12.73
N SER A 92 17.24 2.04 11.66
CA SER A 92 17.03 0.58 11.71
C SER A 92 18.33 -0.17 12.00
N PHE A 93 19.43 0.17 11.33
CA PHE A 93 20.72 -0.50 11.54
C PHE A 93 21.25 -0.34 12.97
N PHE A 94 21.16 0.87 13.52
CA PHE A 94 21.61 1.15 14.88
C PHE A 94 20.64 0.60 15.94
N GLY A 95 19.33 0.55 15.63
CA GLY A 95 18.32 -0.08 16.47
C GLY A 95 18.57 -1.57 16.68
N GLU A 96 19.00 -2.30 15.64
CA GLU A 96 19.43 -3.71 15.75
C GLU A 96 20.62 -3.90 16.70
N LEU A 97 21.48 -2.87 16.81
CA LEU A 97 22.62 -2.83 17.74
C LEU A 97 22.24 -2.28 19.12
N GLY A 98 20.96 -2.03 19.40
CA GLY A 98 20.46 -1.55 20.68
C GLY A 98 20.70 -0.07 20.96
N PHE A 99 20.95 0.74 19.94
CA PHE A 99 20.96 2.20 20.09
C PHE A 99 19.54 2.74 20.20
N THR A 100 19.32 3.70 21.09
CA THR A 100 18.04 4.42 21.20
C THR A 100 18.11 5.77 20.48
N VAL A 101 17.03 6.19 19.84
CA VAL A 101 16.95 7.51 19.20
C VAL A 101 16.75 8.59 20.25
N ALA A 102 17.56 9.64 20.21
CA ALA A 102 17.46 10.82 21.07
C ALA A 102 17.33 12.08 20.20
N THR A 103 16.50 13.03 20.62
CA THR A 103 16.29 14.29 19.92
C THR A 103 16.47 15.48 20.87
N GLY A 104 16.66 16.67 20.29
CA GLY A 104 16.82 17.90 21.06
C GLY A 104 16.45 19.14 20.25
N PRO A 105 16.46 20.32 20.88
CA PRO A 105 16.05 21.56 20.25
C PRO A 105 17.01 21.95 19.11
N GLU A 106 16.48 22.68 18.12
CA GLU A 106 17.24 23.20 16.97
C GLU A 106 17.84 24.59 17.26
N ILE A 107 17.17 25.39 18.08
CA ILE A 107 17.74 26.60 18.69
C ILE A 107 18.47 26.16 19.95
N GLU A 108 19.75 26.48 20.03
CA GLU A 108 20.64 26.07 21.09
C GLU A 108 21.30 27.24 21.83
N ASP A 109 21.88 26.94 22.99
CA ASP A 109 22.81 27.82 23.67
C ASP A 109 24.29 27.51 23.33
N ASP A 110 25.15 28.50 23.57
CA ASP A 110 26.60 28.44 23.37
C ASP A 110 27.25 27.29 24.17
N TYR A 111 26.71 26.99 25.35
CA TYR A 111 27.26 25.95 26.22
C TYR A 111 27.12 24.55 25.60
N HIS A 112 25.93 24.18 25.14
CA HIS A 112 25.65 22.85 24.61
C HIS A 112 26.14 22.67 23.17
N ASN A 113 26.15 23.74 22.36
CA ASN A 113 26.66 23.66 20.99
C ASN A 113 28.20 23.73 20.92
N PHE A 114 28.86 24.35 21.92
CA PHE A 114 30.31 24.57 21.89
C PHE A 114 31.05 24.27 23.21
N ASP A 115 30.78 24.98 24.33
CA ASP A 115 31.63 24.88 25.54
C ASP A 115 31.77 23.44 26.06
N ALA A 116 30.65 22.74 26.17
CA ALA A 116 30.58 21.38 26.69
C ALA A 116 31.28 20.35 25.79
N LEU A 117 31.61 20.74 24.56
CA LEU A 117 32.30 19.95 23.55
C LEU A 117 33.77 20.36 23.43
N ASN A 118 34.28 21.08 24.42
CA ASN A 118 35.67 21.53 24.50
C ASN A 118 36.06 22.50 23.37
N ILE A 119 35.11 23.32 22.91
CA ILE A 119 35.31 24.35 21.89
C ILE A 119 35.20 25.71 22.58
N PRO A 120 36.29 26.36 23.04
CA PRO A 120 36.21 27.64 23.76
C PRO A 120 35.86 28.83 22.84
N GLY A 121 35.50 29.97 23.45
CA GLY A 121 35.07 31.20 22.75
C GLY A 121 35.99 31.70 21.63
N HIS A 122 37.31 31.53 21.79
CA HIS A 122 38.32 31.94 20.81
C HIS A 122 38.64 30.86 19.77
N HIS A 123 37.89 29.76 19.74
CA HIS A 123 38.11 28.67 18.79
C HIS A 123 37.55 29.06 17.40
N PRO A 124 38.28 28.83 16.29
CA PRO A 124 37.82 29.19 14.94
C PRO A 124 36.45 28.62 14.56
N ALA A 125 36.06 27.46 15.11
CA ALA A 125 34.75 26.86 14.88
C ALA A 125 33.54 27.68 15.39
N ARG A 126 33.78 28.73 16.19
CA ARG A 126 32.73 29.66 16.65
C ARG A 126 32.60 30.91 15.78
N ALA A 127 33.39 31.03 14.71
CA ALA A 127 33.37 32.21 13.87
C ALA A 127 31.95 32.51 13.36
N ASP A 128 31.55 33.78 13.46
CA ASP A 128 30.22 34.28 13.05
C ASP A 128 29.91 34.00 11.58
N HIS A 129 30.93 33.78 10.75
CA HIS A 129 30.75 33.47 9.34
C HIS A 129 30.07 32.12 9.11
N ASP A 130 30.16 31.16 10.05
CA ASP A 130 29.63 29.79 9.86
C ASP A 130 28.40 29.48 10.72
N THR A 131 28.11 30.29 11.75
CA THR A 131 27.07 30.02 12.75
C THR A 131 25.99 31.11 12.75
N PHE A 132 24.71 30.72 12.72
CA PHE A 132 23.60 31.67 12.83
C PHE A 132 23.30 31.99 14.30
N TRP A 133 23.76 33.14 14.77
CA TRP A 133 23.50 33.66 16.10
C TRP A 133 22.22 34.51 16.16
N PHE A 134 21.45 34.39 17.24
CA PHE A 134 20.35 35.29 17.59
C PHE A 134 20.82 36.41 18.52
N ASP A 135 21.73 36.11 19.43
CA ASP A 135 22.42 37.02 20.33
C ASP A 135 23.77 36.40 20.77
N THR A 136 24.40 36.90 21.84
CA THR A 136 25.70 36.42 22.32
C THR A 136 25.69 34.99 22.88
N THR A 137 24.52 34.36 23.03
CA THR A 137 24.38 33.03 23.67
C THR A 137 23.50 32.08 22.88
N ARG A 138 22.45 32.56 22.20
CA ARG A 138 21.49 31.72 21.48
C ARG A 138 21.86 31.65 20.00
N LEU A 139 21.80 30.46 19.42
CA LEU A 139 22.16 30.19 18.03
C LEU A 139 21.31 29.06 17.43
N LEU A 140 21.31 28.90 16.11
CA LEU A 140 20.84 27.67 15.45
C LEU A 140 21.95 26.63 15.49
N ARG A 141 21.67 25.44 16.05
CA ARG A 141 22.70 24.42 16.28
C ARG A 141 23.44 24.06 14.99
N THR A 142 24.76 23.96 15.07
CA THR A 142 25.63 23.58 13.94
C THR A 142 25.88 22.09 13.85
N GLN A 143 25.46 21.36 14.89
CA GLN A 143 25.62 19.92 15.11
C GLN A 143 24.52 19.38 16.03
N THR A 144 24.33 18.05 16.09
CA THR A 144 23.35 17.42 17.01
C THR A 144 23.97 17.02 18.36
N SER A 145 25.25 17.35 18.58
CA SER A 145 26.01 17.02 19.78
C SER A 145 25.43 17.58 21.09
N GLY A 146 24.64 18.66 21.05
CA GLY A 146 23.91 19.14 22.23
C GLY A 146 22.98 18.10 22.85
N VAL A 147 22.46 17.15 22.05
CA VAL A 147 21.68 16.00 22.52
C VAL A 147 22.55 15.04 23.33
N GLN A 148 23.78 14.81 22.89
CA GLN A 148 24.75 13.94 23.56
C GLN A 148 25.11 14.48 24.95
N ILE A 149 25.41 15.78 25.05
CA ILE A 149 25.71 16.45 26.32
C ILE A 149 24.54 16.35 27.30
N ARG A 150 23.30 16.63 26.84
CA ARG A 150 22.11 16.51 27.68
C ARG A 150 21.88 15.08 28.16
N THR A 151 22.07 14.11 27.27
CA THR A 151 21.92 12.68 27.62
C THR A 151 22.94 12.29 28.69
N MET A 152 24.22 12.62 28.51
CA MET A 152 25.28 12.30 29.48
C MET A 152 25.13 13.03 30.82
N LYS A 153 24.47 14.20 30.85
CA LYS A 153 24.14 14.88 32.12
C LYS A 153 22.97 14.21 32.86
N ALA A 154 22.01 13.65 32.11
CA ALA A 154 20.81 13.05 32.67
C ALA A 154 20.96 11.55 32.99
N GLN A 155 21.94 10.88 32.39
CA GLN A 155 22.15 9.43 32.50
C GLN A 155 23.64 9.12 32.68
N GLN A 156 23.94 8.16 33.58
CA GLN A 156 25.27 7.57 33.68
C GLN A 156 25.44 6.43 32.66
N PRO A 157 26.67 6.12 32.21
CA PRO A 157 26.95 4.93 31.41
C PRO A 157 26.35 3.63 32.01
N PRO A 158 25.92 2.67 31.18
CA PRO A 158 26.06 2.62 29.73
C PRO A 158 25.08 3.54 28.98
N ILE A 159 25.58 4.23 27.95
CA ILE A 159 24.81 5.10 27.05
C ILE A 159 25.04 4.61 25.62
N ARG A 160 23.96 4.46 24.85
CA ARG A 160 24.02 4.06 23.45
C ARG A 160 22.89 4.75 22.68
N ILE A 161 23.20 5.88 22.04
CA ILE A 161 22.21 6.72 21.38
C ILE A 161 22.61 7.11 19.96
N ILE A 162 21.61 7.34 19.12
CA ILE A 162 21.75 8.07 17.86
C ILE A 162 20.88 9.33 17.90
N ALA A 163 21.37 10.42 17.32
CA ALA A 163 20.76 11.74 17.35
C ALA A 163 20.60 12.32 15.93
N PRO A 164 19.53 11.93 15.21
CA PRO A 164 19.15 12.58 13.96
C PRO A 164 18.60 13.98 14.21
N GLY A 165 18.91 14.91 13.32
CA GLY A 165 18.33 16.25 13.41
C GLY A 165 18.76 17.20 12.30
N ARG A 166 17.99 18.27 12.15
CA ARG A 166 18.38 19.41 11.31
C ARG A 166 19.47 20.21 12.00
N VAL A 167 20.42 20.68 11.22
CA VAL A 167 21.51 21.55 11.66
C VAL A 167 21.70 22.66 10.65
N TYR A 168 22.31 23.75 11.09
CA TYR A 168 22.36 24.99 10.33
C TYR A 168 23.78 25.51 10.26
N ARG A 169 24.19 25.94 9.07
CA ARG A 169 25.48 26.58 8.82
C ARG A 169 25.30 27.70 7.82
N ASN A 170 26.01 28.79 8.00
CA ASN A 170 25.91 29.93 7.09
C ASN A 170 26.80 29.74 5.86
N ASP A 171 26.53 28.67 5.11
CA ASP A 171 27.20 28.33 3.85
C ASP A 171 26.15 27.92 2.81
N TYR A 172 26.29 28.43 1.60
CA TYR A 172 25.35 28.19 0.51
C TYR A 172 26.05 28.21 -0.84
N ASP A 173 26.19 27.03 -1.44
CA ASP A 173 26.70 26.82 -2.78
C ASP A 173 26.05 25.57 -3.42
N GLN A 174 26.67 24.98 -4.45
CA GLN A 174 26.13 23.80 -5.12
C GLN A 174 26.09 22.53 -4.24
N THR A 175 26.94 22.46 -3.23
CA THR A 175 27.13 21.32 -2.32
C THR A 175 26.71 21.62 -0.88
N HIS A 176 26.53 22.89 -0.54
CA HIS A 176 26.19 23.37 0.80
C HIS A 176 24.81 24.01 0.82
N THR A 177 24.04 23.65 1.85
CA THR A 177 22.72 24.24 2.12
C THR A 177 22.71 24.76 3.55
N PRO A 178 22.07 25.92 3.81
CA PRO A 178 22.11 26.54 5.12
C PRO A 178 21.39 25.74 6.21
N MET A 179 20.56 24.77 5.79
CA MET A 179 19.96 23.75 6.65
C MET A 179 20.13 22.39 5.99
N PHE A 180 20.74 21.46 6.72
CA PHE A 180 20.88 20.07 6.31
C PHE A 180 20.60 19.13 7.49
N HIS A 181 20.67 17.82 7.27
CA HIS A 181 20.42 16.84 8.32
C HIS A 181 21.72 16.15 8.70
N GLN A 182 21.95 16.02 10.01
CA GLN A 182 23.01 15.20 10.56
C GLN A 182 22.44 14.03 11.36
N MET A 183 23.24 12.98 11.45
CA MET A 183 23.03 11.83 12.30
C MET A 183 24.32 11.62 13.08
N GLU A 184 24.26 11.80 14.39
CA GLU A 184 25.39 11.53 15.28
C GLU A 184 25.11 10.29 16.12
N GLY A 185 26.15 9.54 16.46
CA GLY A 185 26.06 8.37 17.33
C GLY A 185 26.99 8.51 18.53
N LEU A 186 26.53 8.11 19.70
CA LEU A 186 27.30 8.07 20.94
C LEU A 186 27.14 6.71 21.60
N ILE A 187 28.28 6.09 21.91
CA ILE A 187 28.36 4.93 22.79
C ILE A 187 29.38 5.21 23.89
N VAL A 188 28.94 5.10 25.14
CA VAL A 188 29.80 5.24 26.33
C VAL A 188 29.54 4.04 27.23
N ASP A 189 30.57 3.22 27.40
CA ASP A 189 30.55 2.03 28.26
C ASP A 189 31.98 1.71 28.69
N THR A 190 32.13 0.78 29.64
CA THR A 190 33.43 0.20 29.98
C THR A 190 34.01 -0.57 28.79
N ASN A 191 35.32 -0.50 28.61
CA ASN A 191 36.07 -1.25 27.59
C ASN A 191 35.67 -0.97 26.13
N ILE A 192 35.07 0.18 25.83
CA ILE A 192 34.94 0.69 24.46
C ILE A 192 36.33 1.15 23.96
N SER A 193 36.72 0.66 22.79
CA SER A 193 38.02 0.94 22.17
C SER A 193 37.84 1.28 20.70
N PHE A 194 38.88 1.85 20.08
CA PHE A 194 38.90 2.09 18.64
C PHE A 194 38.91 0.78 17.84
N THR A 195 39.64 -0.22 18.33
CA THR A 195 39.60 -1.68 18.07
C THR A 195 40.73 -2.31 18.89
N THR A 196 40.71 -3.65 19.03
CA THR A 196 41.52 -4.49 19.97
C THR A 196 42.69 -3.82 20.67
#